data_AF-A0A9Q0EI00-F1
#
_entry.id   AF-A0A9Q0EI00-F1
#
_cell.length_a   1.000
_cell.length_b   1.000
_cell.length_c   1.000
_cell.angle_alpha   90.00
_cell.angle_beta   90.00
_cell.angle_gamma   90.00
#
_symmetry.space_group_name_H-M   'P 1'
#
loop_
_entity.id
_entity.type
_entity.pdbx_description
1 polymer ?
#
loop_
_entity_poly.entity_id
_entity_poly.type
_entity_poly.pdbx_seq_one_letter_code
_entity_poly.pdbx_strand_id
1 'polypeptide(L)'
;MPSSCSSYGRIGTFVDEHLIPEQAGFRPGKSTTSQVLNLTQYIEDGYEEGMVTGVVFVDLSAAYDSQPQTSLQQDPGDHKRHPSDRVD
;
A
#
# COMPACT_ATOMS: atom_id res chain seq x y z
N MET A 1 -16.93 1.49 -26.30
CA MET A 1 -16.23 0.20 -26.34
C MET A 1 -16.04 -0.24 -24.90
N PRO A 2 -16.66 -1.32 -24.40
CA PRO A 2 -16.39 -1.77 -23.05
C PRO A 2 -14.97 -2.35 -23.03
N SER A 3 -14.13 -1.73 -22.22
CA SER A 3 -12.74 -2.08 -21.98
C SER A 3 -12.63 -3.51 -21.46
N SER A 4 -11.68 -4.27 -22.02
CA SER A 4 -11.22 -5.55 -21.48
C SER A 4 -11.10 -5.47 -19.96
N CYS A 5 -11.80 -6.35 -19.25
CA CYS A 5 -11.73 -6.46 -17.80
C CYS A 5 -10.32 -6.92 -17.41
N SER A 6 -9.42 -5.99 -17.13
CA SER A 6 -8.17 -6.28 -16.45
C SER A 6 -8.49 -7.00 -15.13
N SER A 7 -7.77 -8.07 -14.80
CA SER A 7 -7.88 -8.79 -13.53
C SER A 7 -7.77 -7.84 -12.32
N TYR A 8 -6.98 -6.77 -12.46
CA TYR A 8 -6.88 -5.69 -11.48
C TYR A 8 -8.22 -4.98 -11.24
N GLY A 9 -9.09 -4.86 -12.24
CA GLY A 9 -10.37 -4.17 -12.10
C GLY A 9 -11.36 -4.85 -11.14
N ARG A 10 -11.14 -6.13 -10.80
CA ARG A 10 -12.00 -6.88 -9.85
C ARG A 10 -11.55 -6.74 -8.40
N ILE A 11 -10.25 -6.59 -8.18
CA ILE A 11 -9.65 -6.52 -6.83
C ILE A 11 -9.15 -5.12 -6.48
N GLY A 12 -9.09 -4.21 -7.45
CA GLY A 12 -8.43 -2.91 -7.33
C GLY A 12 -9.02 -2.06 -6.20
N THR A 13 -10.34 -2.02 -6.08
CA THR A 13 -11.01 -1.28 -4.99
C THR A 13 -10.63 -1.83 -3.61
N PHE A 14 -10.68 -3.16 -3.45
CA PHE A 14 -10.28 -3.81 -2.20
C PHE A 14 -8.82 -3.57 -1.88
N VAL A 15 -7.93 -3.70 -2.86
CA VAL A 15 -6.50 -3.43 -2.68
C VAL A 15 -6.28 -1.97 -2.29
N ASP A 16 -6.88 -1.02 -3.01
CA ASP A 16 -6.72 0.42 -2.76
C ASP A 16 -7.21 0.83 -1.35
N GLU A 17 -8.24 0.18 -0.80
CA GLU A 17 -8.71 0.39 0.58
C GLU A 17 -7.69 -0.05 1.64
N HIS A 18 -6.80 -0.99 1.31
CA HIS A 18 -5.81 -1.55 2.24
C HIS A 18 -4.41 -0.96 2.03
N LEU A 19 -4.18 -0.18 0.98
CA LEU A 19 -2.92 0.52 0.75
C LEU A 19 -2.87 1.84 1.53
N ILE A 20 -1.69 2.19 2.01
CA ILE A 20 -1.46 3.53 2.57
C ILE A 20 -1.65 4.59 1.46
N PRO A 21 -2.22 5.77 1.77
CA PRO A 21 -2.50 6.82 0.77
C PRO A 21 -1.27 7.28 -0.02
N GLU A 22 -0.11 7.26 0.62
CA GLU A 22 1.18 7.72 0.10
C GLU A 22 1.85 6.69 -0.83
N GLN A 23 1.33 5.45 -0.92
CA GLN A 23 1.90 4.46 -1.83
C GLN A 23 1.56 4.83 -3.28
N ALA A 24 2.60 5.03 -4.09
CA ALA A 24 2.47 5.40 -5.51
C ALA A 24 2.76 4.25 -6.50
N GLY A 25 3.55 3.25 -6.10
CA GLY A 25 3.98 2.17 -7.00
C GLY A 25 2.81 1.35 -7.54
N PHE A 26 2.83 1.06 -8.85
CA PHE A 26 1.87 0.21 -9.56
C PHE A 26 0.39 0.63 -9.43
N ARG A 27 0.11 1.91 -9.13
CA ARG A 27 -1.27 2.42 -8.99
C ARG A 27 -1.68 3.33 -10.16
N PRO A 28 -2.90 3.19 -10.69
CA PRO A 28 -3.43 4.12 -11.67
C PRO A 28 -3.45 5.56 -11.15
N GLY A 29 -3.01 6.51 -11.97
CA GLY A 29 -3.03 7.93 -11.61
C GLY A 29 -1.96 8.39 -10.61
N LYS A 30 -1.07 7.49 -10.18
CA LYS A 30 0.11 7.81 -9.35
C LYS A 30 1.39 7.65 -10.19
N SER A 31 2.41 8.43 -9.87
CA SER A 31 3.70 8.37 -10.57
C SER A 31 4.87 8.59 -9.62
N THR A 32 6.06 8.14 -10.03
CA THR A 32 7.31 8.41 -9.30
C THR A 32 7.52 9.91 -9.10
N THR A 33 7.22 10.73 -10.11
CA THR A 33 7.32 12.19 -10.01
C THR A 33 6.41 12.75 -8.92
N SER A 34 5.16 12.31 -8.84
CA SER A 34 4.26 12.72 -7.74
C SER A 34 4.77 12.28 -6.37
N GLN A 35 5.42 11.12 -6.28
CA GLN A 35 5.98 10.64 -5.02
C GLN A 35 7.18 11.48 -4.57
N VAL A 36 8.06 11.86 -5.49
CA VAL A 36 9.19 12.74 -5.19
C VAL A 36 8.67 14.11 -4.74
N LEU A 37 7.66 14.66 -5.42
CA LEU A 37 7.05 15.93 -5.04
C LEU A 37 6.45 15.90 -3.62
N ASN A 38 5.74 14.82 -3.27
CA ASN A 38 5.18 14.66 -1.92
C ASN A 38 6.29 14.56 -0.86
N LEU A 39 7.38 13.84 -1.15
CA LEU A 39 8.51 13.73 -0.25
C LEU A 39 9.21 15.08 -0.06
N THR A 40 9.40 15.86 -1.12
CA THR A 40 10.00 17.19 -1.01
C THR A 40 9.12 18.13 -0.20
N GLN A 41 7.81 18.11 -0.44
CA GLN A 41 6.87 18.93 0.34
C GLN A 41 6.93 18.60 1.83
N TYR A 42 6.93 17.31 2.19
CA TYR A 42 7.05 16.88 3.59
C TYR A 42 8.32 17.39 4.26
N ILE A 43 9.44 17.42 3.52
CA ILE A 43 10.72 17.95 4.04
C ILE A 43 10.67 19.47 4.20
N GLU A 44 10.06 20.17 3.24
CA GLU A 44 9.88 21.63 3.27
C GLU A 44 8.99 22.06 4.44
N ASP A 45 7.85 21.40 4.64
CA ASP A 45 6.93 21.67 5.75
C ASP A 45 7.64 21.48 7.11
N GLY A 46 8.37 20.37 7.25
CA GLY A 46 9.15 20.10 8.46
C GLY A 46 10.24 21.14 8.72
N TYR A 47 10.89 21.66 7.68
CA TYR A 47 11.86 22.74 7.80
C TYR A 47 11.20 24.05 8.25
N GLU A 48 10.07 24.42 7.64
CA GLU A 48 9.32 25.65 7.96
C GLU A 48 8.78 25.64 9.39
N GLU A 49 8.36 24.48 9.89
CA GLU A 49 7.87 24.31 11.26
C GLU A 49 8.99 24.15 12.30
N GLY A 50 10.27 24.15 11.88
CA GLY A 50 11.41 23.99 12.78
C GLY A 50 11.55 22.57 13.35
N MET A 51 10.99 21.57 12.67
CA MET A 51 11.04 20.17 13.06
C MET A 51 12.31 19.48 12.56
N VAL A 52 12.83 18.53 13.35
CA VAL A 52 13.88 17.64 12.89
C VAL A 52 13.27 16.62 11.92
N THR A 53 13.65 16.70 10.65
CA THR A 53 13.16 15.80 9.59
C THR A 53 14.23 14.79 9.20
N GLY A 54 13.87 13.51 9.17
CA GLY A 54 14.74 12.41 8.75
C GLY A 54 14.05 11.49 7.76
N VAL A 55 14.83 10.87 6.87
CA VAL A 55 14.34 9.94 5.85
C VAL A 55 15.14 8.64 5.90
N VAL A 56 14.46 7.50 5.82
CA VAL A 56 15.07 6.17 5.74
C VAL A 56 14.67 5.52 4.43
N PHE A 57 15.66 5.24 3.57
CA PHE A 57 15.45 4.52 2.31
C PHE A 57 15.68 3.03 2.53
N VAL A 58 14.59 2.25 2.51
CA VAL A 58 14.61 0.80 2.66
C VAL A 58 14.31 0.16 1.31
N ASP A 59 15.11 -0.83 0.92
CA ASP A 59 14.91 -1.64 -0.28
C ASP A 59 14.82 -3.13 0.10
N LEU A 60 13.93 -3.86 -0.58
CA LEU A 60 13.70 -5.28 -0.32
C LEU A 60 14.36 -6.12 -1.41
N SER A 61 15.42 -6.84 -1.05
CA SER A 61 16.08 -7.80 -1.95
C SER A 61 15.11 -8.90 -2.38
N ALA A 62 14.94 -9.07 -3.69
CA ALA A 62 14.06 -10.10 -4.28
C ALA A 62 12.64 -10.10 -3.70
N ALA A 63 11.99 -8.92 -3.66
CA ALA A 63 10.69 -8.70 -3.02
C ALA A 63 9.58 -9.68 -3.46
N TYR A 64 9.60 -10.14 -4.72
CA TYR A 64 8.60 -11.09 -5.23
C TYR A 64 8.97 -12.56 -5.02
N ASP A 65 10.26 -12.89 -4.97
CA ASP A 65 10.73 -14.27 -4.84
C ASP A 65 10.90 -14.71 -3.38
N SER A 66 11.07 -13.75 -2.46
CA SER A 66 11.32 -13.99 -1.04
C SER A 66 10.05 -14.25 -0.22
N GLN A 67 8.86 -13.99 -0.78
CA GLN A 67 7.61 -14.18 -0.06
C GLN A 67 7.10 -15.63 -0.20
N PRO A 68 6.91 -16.37 0.92
CA PRO A 68 6.28 -17.67 0.87
C PRO A 68 4.87 -17.57 0.28
N GLN A 69 4.49 -18.50 -0.59
CA GLN A 69 3.13 -18.49 -1.18
C GLN A 69 2.03 -18.54 -0.11
N THR A 70 2.32 -19.15 1.04
CA THR A 70 1.42 -19.22 2.19
C THR A 70 1.18 -17.86 2.85
N SER A 71 2.07 -16.87 2.74
CA SER A 71 1.86 -15.54 3.32
C SER A 71 1.02 -14.65 2.41
N LEU A 72 1.09 -14.84 1.09
CA LEU A 72 0.30 -14.06 0.12
C LEU A 72 -1.19 -14.42 0.11
N GLN A 73 -1.53 -15.66 0.52
CA GLN A 73 -2.90 -16.15 0.55
C GLN A 73 -3.61 -15.88 1.90
N GLN A 74 -2.92 -15.25 2.87
CA GLN A 74 -3.52 -14.94 4.17
C GLN A 74 -4.52 -13.79 4.02
N ASP A 75 -5.75 -14.06 4.46
CA ASP A 75 -6.84 -13.09 4.45
C ASP A 75 -6.53 -11.98 5.47
N PRO A 76 -6.55 -10.69 5.09
CA PRO A 76 -6.35 -9.58 6.03
C PRO A 76 -7.42 -9.51 7.15
N GLY A 77 -8.52 -10.26 7.01
CA GLY A 77 -9.71 -10.18 7.86
C GLY A 77 -9.79 -11.11 9.08
N ASP A 78 -8.81 -11.99 9.35
CA ASP A 78 -8.93 -12.95 10.48
C ASP A 78 -8.56 -12.34 11.85
N HIS A 79 -8.46 -11.01 11.94
CA HIS A 79 -8.41 -10.32 13.23
C HIS A 79 -9.85 -10.01 13.70
N LYS A 80 -10.40 -10.96 14.49
CA LYS A 80 -11.68 -10.96 15.24
C LYS A 80 -12.79 -11.86 14.68
N ARG A 81 -12.62 -13.17 14.82
CA ARG A 81 -13.76 -14.01 15.25
C ARG A 81 -13.54 -14.37 16.71
N HIS A 82 -14.32 -13.75 17.58
CA HIS A 82 -14.34 -14.14 18.99
C HIS A 82 -14.95 -15.55 19.07
N PRO A 83 -14.47 -16.44 19.97
CA PRO A 83 -14.97 -17.82 20.06
C PRO A 83 -16.48 -17.95 20.34
N SER A 84 -17.17 -16.85 20.66
CA SER A 84 -18.61 -16.77 20.93
C SER A 84 -19.51 -16.79 19.69
N ASP A 85 -18.95 -16.65 18.47
CA ASP A 85 -19.77 -16.50 17.26
C ASP A 85 -20.04 -17.84 16.54
N ARG A 86 -19.73 -18.98 17.19
CA ARG A 86 -20.28 -20.28 16.78
C ARG A 86 -21.68 -20.41 17.38
N VAL A 87 -22.70 -20.12 16.58
CA VAL A 87 -24.04 -20.64 16.82
C VAL A 87 -24.04 -22.09 16.33
N ASP A 88 -24.39 -23.03 17.22
CA ASP A 88 -24.59 -24.46 16.94
C ASP A 88 -25.59 -24.71 15.80
#